data_AF-A0A1F6NYJ0-F1
#
_entry.id   AF-A0A1F6NYJ0-F1
#
_cell.length_a   1.000
_cell.length_b   1.000
_cell.length_c   1.000
_cell.angle_alpha   90.00
_cell.angle_beta   90.00
_cell.angle_gamma   90.00
#
_symmetry.space_group_name_H-M   'P 1'
#
loop_
_entity.id
_entity.type
_entity.pdbx_description
1 polymer ?
#
loop_
_entity_poly.entity_id
_entity_poly.type
_entity_poly.pdbx_seq_one_letter_code
_entity_poly.pdbx_strand_id
1 'polypeptide(L)'
;MITASQISALRTSTGAGMMDCKAALEEAGGDSEKAIDILRKKGVLKAAKRADKIAAEGATKIKIAGNRAVILELNSETDFVAQGDDFVKLADEVATDLLAKNPANLDVALASGINDKLTALTGKIGEKIALRRFQVVEKSDGEAFGDYVHMGGKISVLTILTGTTDSALAREIGMQVAASNPRATRRDEVDASILEKEKEVYVVQLKAQNKPENIIENIVKGKMEKFYSEACLLEQPFIKDEEKSVQKFLDSKGPGITVKTFYRFELGEGIEKVVKDFAAEVAEQMA
;
A
#
# COMPACT_ATOMS: atom_id res chain seq x y z
N MET A 1 -44.66 -4.73 17.31
CA MET A 1 -43.53 -4.72 18.25
C MET A 1 -42.40 -5.50 17.61
N ILE A 2 -41.21 -4.91 17.43
CA ILE A 2 -40.04 -5.60 16.88
C ILE A 2 -39.40 -6.43 18.00
N THR A 3 -39.18 -7.73 17.75
CA THR A 3 -38.63 -8.64 18.77
C THR A 3 -37.09 -8.65 18.77
N ALA A 4 -36.48 -8.98 19.91
CA ALA A 4 -35.03 -9.15 20.01
C ALA A 4 -34.49 -10.22 19.05
N SER A 5 -35.26 -11.27 18.79
CA SER A 5 -34.90 -12.34 17.84
C SER A 5 -34.81 -11.80 16.41
N GLN A 6 -35.77 -10.98 15.96
CA GLN A 6 -35.74 -10.35 14.63
C GLN A 6 -34.52 -9.42 14.48
N ILE A 7 -34.21 -8.63 15.50
CA ILE A 7 -33.05 -7.74 15.49
C ILE A 7 -31.76 -8.56 15.40
N SER A 8 -31.65 -9.62 16.19
CA SER A 8 -30.49 -10.52 16.19
C SER A 8 -30.31 -11.21 14.82
N ALA A 9 -31.39 -11.73 14.22
CA ALA A 9 -31.35 -12.38 12.92
C ALA A 9 -30.92 -11.41 11.79
N LEU A 10 -31.46 -10.17 11.80
CA LEU A 10 -31.06 -9.14 10.85
C LEU A 10 -29.59 -8.75 11.05
N ARG A 11 -29.13 -8.63 12.30
CA ARG A 11 -27.72 -8.36 12.61
C ARG A 11 -26.81 -9.48 12.13
N THR A 12 -27.17 -10.75 12.34
CA THR A 12 -26.35 -11.89 11.90
C THR A 12 -26.25 -11.94 10.38
N SER A 13 -27.33 -11.64 9.66
CA SER A 13 -27.33 -11.68 8.19
C SER A 13 -26.63 -10.48 7.54
N THR A 14 -26.74 -9.28 8.13
CA THR A 14 -26.20 -8.04 7.53
C THR A 14 -24.86 -7.61 8.13
N GLY A 15 -24.58 -8.03 9.36
CA GLY A 15 -23.44 -7.57 10.16
C GLY A 15 -23.57 -6.14 10.70
N ALA A 16 -24.70 -5.46 10.48
CA ALA A 16 -24.89 -4.07 10.92
C ALA A 16 -25.01 -3.94 12.46
N GLY A 17 -24.84 -2.71 12.96
CA GLY A 17 -24.97 -2.40 14.39
C GLY A 17 -26.35 -2.78 14.93
N MET A 18 -26.41 -3.20 16.21
CA MET A 18 -27.65 -3.67 16.84
C MET A 18 -28.79 -2.63 16.78
N MET A 19 -28.45 -1.37 17.07
CA MET A 19 -29.40 -0.26 17.04
C MET A 19 -29.81 0.12 15.62
N ASP A 20 -28.90 0.00 14.65
CA ASP A 20 -29.25 0.22 13.24
C ASP A 20 -30.24 -0.84 12.75
N CYS A 21 -30.04 -2.11 13.12
CA CYS A 21 -30.95 -3.21 12.78
C CYS A 21 -32.33 -2.99 13.39
N LYS A 22 -32.39 -2.58 14.66
CA LYS A 22 -33.66 -2.24 15.33
C LYS A 22 -34.37 -1.09 14.61
N ALA A 23 -33.68 0.02 14.37
CA ALA A 23 -34.26 1.19 13.71
C ALA A 23 -34.73 0.88 12.28
N ALA A 24 -33.97 0.07 11.53
CA ALA A 24 -34.35 -0.36 10.19
C ALA A 24 -35.59 -1.27 10.19
N LEU A 25 -35.70 -2.20 11.16
CA LEU A 25 -36.90 -3.03 11.32
C LEU A 25 -38.11 -2.21 11.74
N GLU A 26 -37.95 -1.21 12.60
CA GLU A 26 -39.03 -0.30 12.99
C GLU A 26 -39.53 0.51 11.79
N GLU A 27 -38.62 1.08 11.00
CA GLU A 27 -38.93 1.83 9.77
C GLU A 27 -39.55 0.93 8.69
N ALA A 28 -39.13 -0.33 8.61
CA ALA A 28 -39.68 -1.33 7.69
C ALA A 28 -41.00 -1.97 8.16
N GLY A 29 -41.52 -1.61 9.33
CA GLY A 29 -42.71 -2.25 9.90
C GLY A 29 -42.53 -3.74 10.22
N GLY A 30 -41.29 -4.18 10.48
CA GLY A 30 -40.91 -5.57 10.75
C GLY A 30 -40.57 -6.41 9.52
N ASP A 31 -40.63 -5.83 8.31
CA ASP A 31 -40.23 -6.49 7.08
C ASP A 31 -38.70 -6.56 6.97
N SER A 32 -38.16 -7.78 6.91
CA SER A 32 -36.72 -8.01 6.93
C SER A 32 -36.03 -7.59 5.63
N GLU A 33 -36.66 -7.78 4.47
CA GLU A 33 -36.06 -7.40 3.18
C GLU A 33 -36.01 -5.88 3.04
N LYS A 34 -37.11 -5.20 3.39
CA LYS A 34 -37.12 -3.74 3.42
C LYS A 34 -36.11 -3.16 4.43
N ALA A 35 -35.94 -3.81 5.59
CA ALA A 35 -34.95 -3.40 6.58
C ALA A 35 -33.52 -3.51 6.03
N ILE A 36 -33.20 -4.56 5.24
CA ILE A 36 -31.90 -4.71 4.57
C ILE A 36 -31.66 -3.54 3.60
N ASP A 37 -32.66 -3.18 2.78
CA ASP A 37 -32.54 -2.05 1.86
C ASP A 37 -32.34 -0.71 2.57
N ILE A 38 -33.03 -0.50 3.70
CA ILE A 38 -32.84 0.68 4.56
C ILE A 38 -31.42 0.71 5.12
N LEU A 39 -30.93 -0.42 5.64
CA LEU A 39 -29.56 -0.54 6.16
C LEU A 39 -28.53 -0.23 5.09
N ARG A 40 -28.73 -0.72 3.85
CA ARG A 40 -27.84 -0.44 2.72
C ARG A 40 -27.79 1.06 2.42
N LYS A 41 -28.95 1.72 2.32
CA LYS A 41 -29.02 3.18 2.10
C LYS A 41 -28.34 3.97 3.23
N LYS A 42 -28.59 3.58 4.48
CA LYS A 42 -27.94 4.20 5.66
C LYS A 42 -26.42 3.96 5.66
N GLY A 43 -25.96 2.79 5.23
CA GLY A 43 -24.54 2.46 5.08
C GLY A 43 -23.83 3.39 4.10
N VAL A 44 -24.44 3.66 2.93
CA VAL A 44 -23.91 4.62 1.96
C VAL A 44 -23.78 6.03 2.57
N LEU A 45 -24.79 6.48 3.33
CA LEU A 45 -24.73 7.77 4.01
C LEU A 45 -23.65 7.81 5.10
N LYS A 46 -23.46 6.72 5.85
CA LYS A 46 -22.39 6.63 6.86
C LYS A 46 -21.01 6.70 6.21
N ALA A 47 -20.81 6.02 5.08
CA ALA A 47 -19.57 6.08 4.33
C ALA A 47 -19.31 7.49 3.79
N ALA A 48 -20.33 8.15 3.23
CA ALA A 48 -20.21 9.52 2.75
C ALA A 48 -19.79 10.49 3.86
N LYS A 49 -20.37 10.37 5.07
CA LYS A 49 -19.98 11.18 6.25
C LYS A 49 -18.55 10.93 6.75
N ARG A 50 -17.93 9.83 6.33
CA ARG A 50 -16.57 9.45 6.70
C ARG A 50 -15.57 9.62 5.56
N ALA A 51 -15.99 10.11 4.38
CA ALA A 51 -15.12 10.26 3.22
C ALA A 51 -13.89 11.14 3.53
N ASP A 52 -14.02 12.13 4.41
CA ASP A 52 -12.94 13.05 4.80
C ASP A 52 -12.08 12.53 5.96
N LYS A 53 -12.39 11.36 6.53
CA LYS A 53 -11.56 10.78 7.60
C LYS A 53 -10.20 10.35 7.06
N ILE A 54 -9.18 10.51 7.89
CA ILE A 54 -7.82 10.03 7.60
C ILE A 54 -7.80 8.51 7.84
N ALA A 55 -7.46 7.76 6.81
CA ALA A 55 -7.28 6.31 6.86
C ALA A 55 -5.81 6.01 6.56
N ALA A 56 -4.99 5.94 7.61
CA ALA A 56 -3.53 5.74 7.52
C ALA A 56 -3.08 4.35 7.97
N GLU A 57 -4.00 3.56 8.52
CA GLU A 57 -3.80 2.13 8.80
C GLU A 57 -4.36 1.30 7.65
N GLY A 58 -4.33 -0.03 7.76
CA GLY A 58 -4.78 -0.96 6.70
C GLY A 58 -3.74 -2.02 6.36
N ALA A 59 -3.69 -2.42 5.09
CA ALA A 59 -2.69 -3.34 4.58
C ALA A 59 -2.37 -3.10 3.10
N THR A 60 -1.10 -3.25 2.78
CA THR A 60 -0.63 -3.50 1.42
C THR A 60 -0.75 -4.99 1.10
N LYS A 61 -1.02 -5.33 -0.16
CA LYS A 61 -1.21 -6.72 -0.59
C LYS A 61 -0.71 -6.94 -2.01
N ILE A 62 -0.24 -8.16 -2.27
CA ILE A 62 0.11 -8.64 -3.61
C ILE A 62 -0.75 -9.86 -3.95
N LYS A 63 -1.17 -9.96 -5.20
CA LYS A 63 -1.77 -11.18 -5.74
C LYS A 63 -1.23 -11.44 -7.15
N ILE A 64 -0.77 -12.67 -7.39
CA ILE A 64 -0.27 -13.13 -8.68
C ILE A 64 -1.26 -14.13 -9.27
N ALA A 65 -1.56 -14.00 -10.56
CA ALA A 65 -2.39 -14.91 -11.34
C ALA A 65 -1.76 -15.11 -12.73
N GLY A 66 -1.04 -16.22 -12.91
CA GLY A 66 -0.30 -16.50 -14.14
C GLY A 66 0.75 -15.42 -14.43
N ASN A 67 0.65 -14.79 -15.60
CA ASN A 67 1.55 -13.72 -16.02
C ASN A 67 1.13 -12.32 -15.55
N ARG A 68 0.04 -12.18 -14.78
CA ARG A 68 -0.35 -10.91 -14.17
C ARG A 68 -0.16 -10.89 -12.67
N ALA A 69 0.14 -9.72 -12.14
CA ALA A 69 0.20 -9.46 -10.73
C ALA A 69 -0.42 -8.10 -10.41
N VAL A 70 -0.99 -7.99 -9.22
CA VAL A 70 -1.43 -6.71 -8.66
C VAL A 70 -0.73 -6.52 -7.33
N ILE A 71 -0.25 -5.30 -7.10
CA ILE A 71 0.08 -4.78 -5.78
C ILE A 71 -0.92 -3.66 -5.45
N LEU A 72 -1.47 -3.65 -4.24
CA LEU A 72 -2.45 -2.64 -3.82
C LEU A 72 -2.23 -2.22 -2.38
N GLU A 73 -2.72 -1.03 -2.04
CA GLU A 73 -2.86 -0.54 -0.67
C GLU A 73 -4.34 -0.28 -0.38
N LEU A 74 -4.88 -1.04 0.58
CA LEU A 74 -6.21 -0.81 1.14
C LEU A 74 -6.03 -0.22 2.53
N ASN A 75 -6.65 0.93 2.79
CA ASN A 75 -6.54 1.63 4.06
C ASN A 75 -7.79 1.52 4.92
N SER A 76 -7.60 1.63 6.23
CA SER A 76 -8.61 1.78 7.27
C SER A 76 -8.23 2.91 8.25
N GLU A 77 -9.15 3.32 9.12
CA GLU A 77 -8.85 4.30 10.16
C GLU A 77 -7.98 3.70 11.28
N THR A 78 -8.25 2.44 11.66
CA THR A 78 -7.51 1.72 12.71
C THR A 78 -6.87 0.42 12.21
N ASP A 79 -5.88 -0.06 12.93
CA ASP A 79 -5.20 -1.34 12.69
C ASP A 79 -6.05 -2.56 13.09
N PHE A 80 -6.93 -2.41 14.09
CA PHE A 80 -7.88 -3.45 14.48
C PHE A 80 -8.79 -3.87 13.33
N VAL A 81 -9.28 -2.90 12.52
CA VAL A 81 -10.08 -3.21 11.33
C VAL A 81 -9.25 -3.96 10.29
N ALA A 82 -8.00 -3.55 10.08
CA ALA A 82 -7.11 -4.15 9.08
C ALA A 82 -6.80 -5.64 9.35
N GLN A 83 -6.84 -6.05 10.61
CA GLN A 83 -6.60 -7.43 11.05
C GLN A 83 -7.86 -8.31 11.04
N GLY A 84 -9.04 -7.73 10.84
CA GLY A 84 -10.31 -8.45 10.86
C GLY A 84 -10.59 -9.22 9.56
N ASP A 85 -11.27 -10.37 9.68
CA ASP A 85 -11.57 -11.27 8.55
C ASP A 85 -12.32 -10.58 7.40
N ASP A 86 -13.26 -9.69 7.70
CA ASP A 86 -14.02 -8.94 6.69
C ASP A 86 -13.10 -8.06 5.84
N PHE A 87 -12.11 -7.40 6.45
CA PHE A 87 -11.17 -6.54 5.74
C PHE A 87 -10.21 -7.37 4.89
N VAL A 88 -9.65 -8.45 5.46
CA VAL A 88 -8.74 -9.36 4.74
C VAL A 88 -9.44 -9.95 3.51
N LYS A 89 -10.70 -10.39 3.67
CA LYS A 89 -11.53 -10.90 2.58
C LYS A 89 -11.78 -9.82 1.52
N LEU A 90 -12.15 -8.60 1.93
CA LEU A 90 -12.34 -7.50 0.99
C LEU A 90 -11.07 -7.19 0.21
N ALA A 91 -9.90 -7.17 0.86
CA ALA A 91 -8.62 -6.95 0.19
C ALA A 91 -8.33 -8.03 -0.87
N ASP A 92 -8.68 -9.30 -0.58
CA ASP A 92 -8.58 -10.40 -1.56
C ASP A 92 -9.53 -10.25 -2.75
N GLU A 93 -10.77 -9.86 -2.48
CA GLU A 93 -11.77 -9.62 -3.53
C GLU A 93 -11.36 -8.45 -4.42
N VAL A 94 -10.90 -7.34 -3.83
CA VAL A 94 -10.42 -6.17 -4.58
C VAL A 94 -9.19 -6.54 -5.43
N ALA A 95 -8.22 -7.30 -4.88
CA ALA A 95 -7.08 -7.78 -5.67
C ALA A 95 -7.53 -8.63 -6.86
N THR A 96 -8.52 -9.51 -6.65
CA THR A 96 -9.08 -10.36 -7.71
C THR A 96 -9.77 -9.53 -8.80
N ASP A 97 -10.59 -8.56 -8.40
CA ASP A 97 -11.29 -7.67 -9.31
C ASP A 97 -10.31 -6.81 -10.12
N LEU A 98 -9.26 -6.27 -9.49
CA LEU A 98 -8.23 -5.48 -10.17
C LEU A 98 -7.49 -6.31 -11.22
N LEU A 99 -7.13 -7.56 -10.92
CA LEU A 99 -6.50 -8.46 -11.89
C LEU A 99 -7.42 -8.79 -13.06
N ALA A 100 -8.69 -9.07 -12.79
CA ALA A 100 -9.66 -9.46 -13.80
C ALA A 100 -10.02 -8.30 -14.73
N LYS A 101 -10.19 -7.10 -14.17
CA LYS A 101 -10.67 -5.92 -14.90
C LYS A 101 -9.55 -5.06 -15.48
N ASN A 102 -8.34 -5.16 -14.93
CA ASN A 102 -7.16 -4.39 -15.33
C ASN A 102 -7.44 -2.88 -15.55
N PRO A 103 -8.00 -2.17 -14.54
CA PRO A 103 -8.34 -0.77 -14.69
C PRO A 103 -7.09 0.10 -14.87
N ALA A 104 -7.18 1.13 -15.72
CA ALA A 104 -6.04 1.99 -16.04
C ALA A 104 -5.59 2.90 -14.88
N ASN A 105 -6.49 3.24 -13.96
CA ASN A 105 -6.23 4.12 -12.83
C ASN A 105 -7.26 3.90 -11.70
N LEU A 106 -7.10 4.64 -10.59
CA LEU A 106 -7.95 4.55 -9.42
C LEU A 106 -9.42 4.84 -9.69
N ASP A 107 -9.72 5.90 -10.45
CA ASP A 107 -11.11 6.29 -10.73
C ASP A 107 -11.85 5.19 -11.51
N VAL A 108 -11.20 4.62 -12.51
CA VAL A 108 -11.74 3.49 -13.29
C VAL A 108 -11.92 2.25 -12.41
N ALA A 109 -10.97 1.98 -11.50
CA ALA A 109 -11.08 0.86 -10.57
C ALA A 109 -12.29 1.02 -9.64
N LEU A 110 -12.44 2.20 -9.02
CA LEU A 110 -13.54 2.50 -8.11
C LEU A 110 -14.90 2.42 -8.81
N ALA A 111 -15.01 2.96 -10.02
CA ALA A 111 -16.23 2.91 -10.84
C ALA A 111 -16.62 1.50 -11.28
N SER A 112 -15.72 0.51 -11.15
CA SER A 112 -15.97 -0.87 -11.58
C SER A 112 -16.81 -1.72 -10.59
N GLY A 113 -17.37 -1.09 -9.55
CA GLY A 113 -18.08 -1.76 -8.46
C GLY A 113 -17.20 -2.09 -7.25
N ILE A 114 -15.89 -1.81 -7.31
CA ILE A 114 -15.01 -1.90 -6.14
C ILE A 114 -15.49 -0.91 -5.07
N ASN A 115 -15.85 0.33 -5.45
CA ASN A 115 -16.29 1.34 -4.50
C ASN A 115 -17.54 0.92 -3.71
N ASP A 116 -18.44 0.14 -4.33
CA ASP A 116 -19.64 -0.36 -3.66
C ASP A 116 -19.29 -1.34 -2.54
N LYS A 117 -18.30 -2.21 -2.77
CA LYS A 117 -17.79 -3.14 -1.75
C LYS A 117 -17.11 -2.41 -0.60
N LEU A 118 -16.29 -1.40 -0.91
CA LEU A 118 -15.65 -0.54 0.10
C LEU A 118 -16.71 0.17 0.96
N THR A 119 -17.68 0.80 0.30
CA THR A 119 -18.79 1.53 0.94
C THR A 119 -19.64 0.62 1.81
N ALA A 120 -19.95 -0.59 1.34
CA ALA A 120 -20.70 -1.57 2.11
C ALA A 120 -19.97 -1.96 3.40
N LEU A 121 -18.66 -2.23 3.33
CA LEU A 121 -17.89 -2.59 4.52
C LEU A 121 -17.71 -1.39 5.47
N THR A 122 -17.50 -0.18 4.95
CA THR A 122 -17.52 1.04 5.77
C THR A 122 -18.85 1.26 6.46
N GLY A 123 -19.98 1.00 5.81
CA GLY A 123 -21.30 1.09 6.42
C GLY A 123 -21.51 0.07 7.56
N LYS A 124 -20.93 -1.13 7.41
CA LYS A 124 -20.98 -2.22 8.39
C LYS A 124 -20.07 -1.96 9.61
N ILE A 125 -18.80 -1.66 9.36
CA ILE A 125 -17.77 -1.47 10.41
C ILE A 125 -17.89 -0.09 11.05
N GLY A 126 -18.30 0.91 10.28
CA GLY A 126 -18.32 2.28 10.74
C GLY A 126 -16.94 2.93 10.77
N GLU A 127 -16.00 2.47 9.95
CA GLU A 127 -14.71 3.14 9.68
C GLU A 127 -14.53 3.29 8.16
N LYS A 128 -13.88 4.38 7.74
CA LYS A 128 -13.50 4.60 6.34
C LYS A 128 -12.58 3.48 5.89
N ILE A 129 -12.94 2.86 4.77
CA ILE A 129 -12.11 1.88 4.06
C ILE A 129 -11.94 2.41 2.64
N ALA A 130 -10.70 2.48 2.18
CA ALA A 130 -10.38 3.09 0.90
C ALA A 130 -9.33 2.27 0.15
N LEU A 131 -9.58 2.00 -1.13
CA LEU A 131 -8.52 1.62 -2.05
C LEU A 131 -7.72 2.89 -2.36
N ARG A 132 -6.48 2.96 -1.90
CA ARG A 132 -5.67 4.18 -2.03
C ARG A 132 -4.85 4.20 -3.30
N ARG A 133 -4.18 3.09 -3.60
CA ARG A 133 -3.36 2.94 -4.80
C ARG A 133 -3.23 1.47 -5.17
N PHE A 134 -2.99 1.23 -6.45
CA PHE A 134 -2.67 -0.11 -6.95
C PHE A 134 -1.78 0.01 -8.18
N GLN A 135 -1.12 -1.09 -8.51
CA GLN A 135 -0.49 -1.29 -9.80
C GLN A 135 -0.82 -2.71 -10.27
N VAL A 136 -1.41 -2.82 -11.47
CA VAL A 136 -1.49 -4.09 -12.19
C VAL A 136 -0.31 -4.14 -13.15
N VAL A 137 0.38 -5.29 -13.20
CA VAL A 137 1.50 -5.54 -14.09
C VAL A 137 1.38 -6.88 -14.76
N GLU A 138 1.93 -6.97 -15.96
CA GLU A 138 2.05 -8.20 -16.73
C GLU A 138 3.53 -8.47 -17.02
N LYS A 139 3.95 -9.71 -16.80
CA LYS A 139 5.31 -10.16 -17.13
C LYS A 139 5.31 -10.97 -18.43
N SER A 140 6.44 -11.00 -19.11
CA SER A 140 6.68 -11.91 -20.23
C SER A 140 7.06 -13.32 -19.72
N ASP A 141 7.04 -14.32 -20.61
CA ASP A 141 7.33 -15.71 -20.23
C ASP A 141 8.78 -15.92 -19.73
N GLY A 142 9.73 -15.12 -20.21
CA GLY A 142 11.13 -15.12 -19.75
C GLY A 142 11.42 -14.27 -18.51
N GLU A 143 10.37 -13.81 -17.83
CA GLU A 143 10.46 -12.96 -16.65
C GLU A 143 9.93 -13.68 -15.41
N ALA A 144 10.42 -13.29 -14.24
CA ALA A 144 10.01 -13.80 -12.94
C ALA A 144 9.34 -12.70 -12.12
N PHE A 145 8.18 -12.99 -11.52
CA PHE A 145 7.66 -12.19 -10.41
C PHE A 145 8.28 -12.62 -9.09
N GLY A 146 8.56 -11.65 -8.22
CA GLY A 146 8.85 -11.86 -6.82
C GLY A 146 7.88 -11.10 -5.94
N ASP A 147 7.08 -11.80 -5.15
CA ASP A 147 6.22 -11.20 -4.13
C ASP A 147 6.88 -11.30 -2.76
N TYR A 148 7.07 -10.16 -2.10
CA TYR A 148 7.55 -10.10 -0.73
C TYR A 148 6.65 -9.21 0.10
N VAL A 149 6.03 -9.80 1.13
CA VAL A 149 5.17 -9.09 2.09
C VAL A 149 5.83 -9.13 3.46
N HIS A 150 5.98 -7.97 4.09
CA HIS A 150 6.63 -7.81 5.38
C HIS A 150 5.65 -7.31 6.45
N MET A 151 5.85 -7.79 7.69
CA MET A 151 5.08 -7.40 8.88
C MET A 151 3.55 -7.40 8.67
N GLY A 152 3.02 -8.46 8.06
CA GLY A 152 1.58 -8.60 7.86
C GLY A 152 0.98 -7.62 6.85
N GLY A 153 1.78 -7.04 5.94
CA GLY A 153 1.29 -6.11 4.91
C GLY A 153 1.57 -4.64 5.21
N LYS A 154 2.44 -4.33 6.19
CA LYS A 154 2.95 -2.95 6.34
C LYS A 154 3.83 -2.53 5.17
N ILE A 155 4.57 -3.47 4.59
CA ILE A 155 5.32 -3.26 3.36
C ILE A 155 5.04 -4.44 2.43
N SER A 156 4.73 -4.15 1.17
CA SER A 156 4.66 -5.14 0.10
C SER A 156 5.55 -4.71 -1.04
N VAL A 157 6.29 -5.67 -1.61
CA VAL A 157 7.14 -5.45 -2.77
C VAL A 157 6.85 -6.49 -3.83
N LEU A 158 6.58 -6.00 -5.04
CA LEU A 158 6.48 -6.80 -6.26
C LEU A 158 7.68 -6.48 -7.16
N THR A 159 8.57 -7.44 -7.37
CA THR A 159 9.71 -7.32 -8.29
C THR A 159 9.43 -8.06 -9.59
N ILE A 160 10.02 -7.57 -10.68
CA ILE A 160 10.06 -8.25 -11.97
C ILE A 160 11.52 -8.39 -12.39
N LEU A 161 11.99 -9.63 -12.52
CA LEU A 161 13.32 -9.94 -13.03
C LEU A 161 13.23 -10.40 -14.49
N THR A 162 14.23 -10.05 -15.28
CA THR A 162 14.45 -10.55 -16.65
C THR A 162 15.68 -11.44 -16.68
N GLY A 163 15.77 -12.32 -17.69
CA GLY A 163 16.88 -13.27 -17.83
C GLY A 163 16.76 -14.49 -16.91
N THR A 164 15.63 -14.61 -16.19
CA THR A 164 15.31 -15.75 -15.33
C THR A 164 13.81 -15.86 -15.13
N THR A 165 13.33 -17.08 -14.87
CA THR A 165 11.97 -17.37 -14.41
C THR A 165 11.92 -17.80 -12.94
N ASP A 166 13.05 -17.67 -12.22
CA ASP A 166 13.17 -18.04 -10.81
C ASP A 166 12.46 -17.02 -9.90
N SER A 167 11.27 -17.39 -9.43
CA SER A 167 10.48 -16.58 -8.51
C SER A 167 11.08 -16.49 -7.11
N ALA A 168 11.88 -17.47 -6.67
CA ALA A 168 12.53 -17.42 -5.36
C ALA A 168 13.64 -16.37 -5.35
N LEU A 169 14.43 -16.31 -6.43
CA LEU A 169 15.42 -15.24 -6.63
C LEU A 169 14.73 -13.87 -6.72
N ALA A 170 13.66 -13.74 -7.51
CA ALA A 170 12.92 -12.49 -7.62
C ALA A 170 12.36 -12.02 -6.25
N ARG A 171 11.83 -12.94 -5.44
CA ARG A 171 11.36 -12.67 -4.08
C ARG A 171 12.50 -12.25 -3.14
N GLU A 172 13.68 -12.83 -3.29
CA GLU A 172 14.87 -12.44 -2.53
C GLU A 172 15.28 -10.98 -2.84
N ILE A 173 15.19 -10.56 -4.11
CA ILE A 173 15.33 -9.15 -4.48
C ILE A 173 14.18 -8.30 -3.91
N GLY A 174 12.97 -8.83 -3.83
CA GLY A 174 11.84 -8.16 -3.17
C GLY A 174 12.13 -7.82 -1.71
N MET A 175 12.83 -8.70 -1.00
CA MET A 175 13.26 -8.46 0.37
C MET A 175 14.34 -7.37 0.47
N GLN A 176 15.30 -7.33 -0.47
CA GLN A 176 16.26 -6.22 -0.59
C GLN A 176 15.54 -4.88 -0.73
N VAL A 177 14.62 -4.78 -1.69
CA VAL A 177 13.86 -3.56 -1.96
C VAL A 177 13.02 -3.14 -0.74
N ALA A 178 12.42 -4.09 -0.03
CA ALA A 178 11.63 -3.79 1.16
C ALA A 178 12.46 -3.12 2.25
N ALA A 179 13.69 -3.62 2.48
CA ALA A 179 14.61 -3.16 3.50
C ALA A 179 15.30 -1.84 3.12
N SER A 180 15.78 -1.72 1.88
CA SER A 180 16.65 -0.62 1.45
C SER A 180 15.91 0.55 0.80
N ASN A 181 14.61 0.40 0.50
CA ASN A 181 13.76 1.42 -0.13
C ASN A 181 14.45 2.19 -1.29
N PRO A 182 14.98 1.49 -2.30
CA PRO A 182 15.62 2.14 -3.44
C PRO A 182 14.63 3.06 -4.16
N ARG A 183 15.15 4.17 -4.69
CA ARG A 183 14.38 5.12 -5.49
C ARG A 183 14.21 4.67 -6.93
N ALA A 184 15.18 3.93 -7.45
CA ALA A 184 15.24 3.51 -8.84
C ALA A 184 15.96 2.16 -8.97
N THR A 185 15.83 1.50 -10.12
CA THR A 185 16.60 0.28 -10.39
C THR A 185 18.06 0.61 -10.69
N ARG A 186 18.27 1.71 -11.43
CA ARG A 186 19.55 2.16 -12.04
C ARG A 186 19.59 3.69 -12.15
N ARG A 187 20.77 4.25 -12.40
CA ARG A 187 21.03 5.69 -12.36
C ARG A 187 20.18 6.52 -13.33
N ASP A 188 19.98 6.01 -14.54
CA ASP A 188 19.21 6.65 -15.61
C ASP A 188 17.69 6.68 -15.36
N GLU A 189 17.21 5.91 -14.37
CA GLU A 189 15.82 5.97 -13.89
C GLU A 189 15.64 7.00 -12.75
N VAL A 190 16.71 7.64 -12.25
CA VAL A 190 16.60 8.66 -11.22
C VAL A 190 16.23 10.01 -11.84
N ASP A 191 15.18 10.64 -11.30
CA ASP A 191 14.71 11.96 -11.75
C ASP A 191 15.82 13.02 -11.71
N ALA A 192 16.04 13.69 -12.84
CA ALA A 192 17.09 14.69 -12.99
C ALA A 192 16.97 15.86 -12.00
N SER A 193 15.73 16.28 -11.68
CA SER A 193 15.50 17.37 -10.72
C SER A 193 15.90 16.99 -9.30
N ILE A 194 15.81 15.70 -8.93
CA ILE A 194 16.31 15.19 -7.66
C ILE A 194 17.84 15.25 -7.64
N LEU A 195 18.47 14.80 -8.73
CA LEU A 195 19.93 14.81 -8.85
C LEU A 195 20.50 16.23 -8.77
N GLU A 196 19.86 17.20 -9.43
CA GLU A 196 20.27 18.60 -9.38
C GLU A 196 20.15 19.18 -7.97
N LYS A 197 19.00 18.96 -7.31
CA LYS A 197 18.79 19.38 -5.93
C LYS A 197 19.81 18.77 -4.97
N GLU A 198 20.09 17.47 -5.08
CA GLU A 198 21.03 16.79 -4.20
C GLU A 198 22.47 17.33 -4.39
N LYS A 199 22.88 17.58 -5.66
CA LYS A 199 24.16 18.23 -5.97
C LYS A 199 24.24 19.62 -5.36
N GLU A 200 23.20 20.44 -5.50
CA GLU A 200 23.15 21.78 -4.94
C GLU A 200 23.29 21.75 -3.41
N VAL A 201 22.58 20.85 -2.74
CA VAL A 201 22.68 20.65 -1.29
C VAL A 201 24.11 20.33 -0.87
N TYR A 202 24.81 19.44 -1.58
CA TYR A 202 26.20 19.13 -1.27
C TYR A 202 27.14 20.31 -1.50
N VAL A 203 26.96 21.08 -2.57
CA VAL A 203 27.76 22.29 -2.83
C VAL A 203 27.57 23.30 -1.69
N VAL A 204 26.32 23.58 -1.30
CA VAL A 204 26.00 24.52 -0.22
C VAL A 204 26.60 24.06 1.10
N GLN A 205 26.47 22.77 1.45
CA GLN A 205 27.07 22.18 2.65
C GLN A 205 28.60 22.35 2.68
N LEU A 206 29.27 22.12 1.55
CA LEU A 206 30.73 22.20 1.47
C LEU A 206 31.24 23.64 1.50
N LYS A 207 30.51 24.58 0.87
CA LYS A 207 30.80 26.02 0.96
C LYS A 207 30.66 26.53 2.39
N ALA A 208 29.61 26.13 3.11
CA ALA A 208 29.43 26.47 4.52
C ALA A 208 30.55 25.92 5.44
N GLN A 209 31.22 24.85 5.02
CA GLN A 209 32.39 24.27 5.70
C GLN A 209 33.73 24.92 5.29
N ASN A 210 33.71 26.05 4.55
CA ASN A 210 34.89 26.75 4.04
C ASN A 210 35.85 25.86 3.24
N LYS A 211 35.31 24.86 2.50
CA LYS A 211 36.13 24.03 1.60
C LYS A 211 36.52 24.85 0.35
N PRO A 212 37.79 24.78 -0.11
CA PRO A 212 38.22 25.44 -1.34
C PRO A 212 37.41 25.02 -2.57
N GLU A 213 37.02 25.97 -3.43
CA GLU A 213 36.18 25.68 -4.62
C GLU A 213 36.80 24.65 -5.56
N ASN A 214 38.13 24.64 -5.68
CA ASN A 214 38.86 23.70 -6.53
C ASN A 214 38.79 22.23 -6.06
N ILE A 215 38.35 21.96 -4.83
CA ILE A 215 38.12 20.59 -4.33
C ILE A 215 36.64 20.22 -4.19
N ILE A 216 35.74 21.21 -4.17
CA ILE A 216 34.29 20.98 -3.98
C ILE A 216 33.75 20.04 -5.04
N GLU A 217 34.09 20.26 -6.32
CA GLU A 217 33.58 19.46 -7.43
C GLU A 217 33.93 17.96 -7.27
N ASN A 218 35.18 17.65 -6.90
CA ASN A 218 35.62 16.28 -6.66
C ASN A 218 34.91 15.64 -5.46
N ILE A 219 34.65 16.40 -4.39
CA ILE A 219 33.93 15.89 -3.23
C ILE A 219 32.45 15.64 -3.57
N VAL A 220 31.82 16.55 -4.31
CA VAL A 220 30.44 16.41 -4.78
C VAL A 220 30.32 15.17 -5.65
N LYS A 221 31.27 14.92 -6.57
CA LYS A 221 31.30 13.69 -7.37
C LYS A 221 31.28 12.44 -6.49
N GLY A 222 32.15 12.36 -5.48
CA GLY A 222 32.17 11.22 -4.55
C GLY A 222 30.87 11.08 -3.74
N LYS A 223 30.27 12.19 -3.30
CA LYS A 223 28.96 12.17 -2.61
C LYS A 223 27.84 11.71 -3.54
N MET A 224 27.87 12.08 -4.81
CA MET A 224 26.90 11.60 -5.79
C MET A 224 27.05 10.10 -6.07
N GLU A 225 28.28 9.58 -6.13
CA GLU A 225 28.50 8.12 -6.21
C GLU A 225 27.88 7.39 -5.01
N LYS A 226 28.06 7.94 -3.80
CA LYS A 226 27.41 7.41 -2.60
C LYS A 226 25.88 7.48 -2.70
N PHE A 227 25.33 8.61 -3.15
CA PHE A 227 23.89 8.75 -3.38
C PHE A 227 23.37 7.65 -4.33
N TYR A 228 24.04 7.38 -5.44
CA TYR A 228 23.62 6.31 -6.36
C TYR A 228 23.69 4.92 -5.70
N SER A 229 24.74 4.65 -4.92
CA SER A 229 24.85 3.38 -4.19
C SER A 229 23.73 3.16 -3.16
N GLU A 230 23.09 4.22 -2.67
CA GLU A 230 21.96 4.14 -1.75
C GLU A 230 20.62 4.19 -2.50
N ALA A 231 20.52 4.96 -3.58
CA ALA A 231 19.28 5.21 -4.30
C ALA A 231 18.95 4.18 -5.39
N CYS A 232 19.96 3.54 -6.00
CA CYS A 232 19.80 2.63 -7.12
C CYS A 232 19.95 1.17 -6.66
N LEU A 233 18.88 0.39 -6.81
CA LEU A 233 18.81 -1.01 -6.35
C LEU A 233 20.02 -1.84 -6.78
N LEU A 234 20.40 -1.77 -8.06
CA LEU A 234 21.48 -2.62 -8.60
C LEU A 234 22.87 -2.28 -8.03
N GLU A 235 23.05 -1.08 -7.47
CA GLU A 235 24.30 -0.61 -6.88
C GLU A 235 24.35 -0.78 -5.36
N GLN A 236 23.20 -0.98 -4.72
CA GLN A 236 23.13 -1.20 -3.29
C GLN A 236 23.93 -2.44 -2.86
N PRO A 237 24.59 -2.41 -1.69
CA PRO A 237 25.06 -3.61 -1.02
C PRO A 237 23.89 -4.59 -0.82
N PHE A 238 24.13 -5.87 -1.07
CA PHE A 238 23.11 -6.88 -0.88
C PHE A 238 22.94 -7.20 0.60
N ILE A 239 21.73 -7.10 1.15
CA ILE A 239 21.46 -7.20 2.60
C ILE A 239 21.86 -8.53 3.25
N LYS A 240 22.10 -9.58 2.46
CA LYS A 240 22.55 -10.89 2.94
C LYS A 240 24.06 -11.11 2.76
N ASP A 241 24.72 -10.27 1.96
CA ASP A 241 26.15 -10.32 1.67
C ASP A 241 26.61 -8.92 1.22
N GLU A 242 26.93 -8.06 2.20
CA GLU A 242 27.28 -6.65 1.95
C GLU A 242 28.60 -6.47 1.18
N GLU A 243 29.38 -7.54 0.98
CA GLU A 243 30.59 -7.50 0.16
C GLU A 243 30.30 -7.36 -1.35
N LYS A 244 29.05 -7.65 -1.76
CA LYS A 244 28.62 -7.59 -3.15
C LYS A 244 27.46 -6.62 -3.31
N SER A 245 27.43 -5.92 -4.45
CA SER A 245 26.22 -5.19 -4.84
C SER A 245 25.14 -6.17 -5.30
N VAL A 246 23.89 -5.71 -5.35
CA VAL A 246 22.77 -6.49 -5.89
C VAL A 246 23.05 -6.96 -7.32
N GLN A 247 23.62 -6.12 -8.18
CA GLN A 247 23.99 -6.56 -9.54
C GLN A 247 25.02 -7.70 -9.51
N LYS A 248 26.09 -7.58 -8.71
CA LYS A 248 27.09 -8.64 -8.58
C LYS A 248 26.50 -9.94 -8.02
N PHE A 249 25.54 -9.83 -7.10
CA PHE A 249 24.79 -10.98 -6.61
C PHE A 249 23.98 -11.64 -7.73
N LEU A 250 23.23 -10.86 -8.52
CA LEU A 250 22.47 -11.37 -9.66
C LEU A 250 23.37 -12.02 -10.73
N ASP A 251 24.51 -11.40 -11.04
CA ASP A 251 25.50 -11.94 -11.99
C ASP A 251 26.02 -13.32 -11.54
N SER A 252 26.16 -13.52 -10.23
CA SER A 252 26.56 -14.82 -9.66
C SER A 252 25.50 -15.92 -9.79
N LYS A 253 24.24 -15.55 -10.07
CA LYS A 253 23.13 -16.50 -10.29
C LYS A 253 22.95 -16.89 -11.75
N GLY A 254 23.48 -16.10 -12.68
CA GLY A 254 23.45 -16.42 -14.10
C GLY A 254 23.66 -15.20 -15.00
N PRO A 255 24.13 -15.40 -16.23
CA PRO A 255 24.35 -14.30 -17.17
C PRO A 255 23.02 -13.66 -17.59
N GLY A 256 23.01 -12.33 -17.68
CA GLY A 256 21.86 -11.57 -18.18
C GLY A 256 20.69 -11.43 -17.21
N ILE A 257 20.82 -11.92 -15.98
CA ILE A 257 19.81 -11.71 -14.93
C ILE A 257 19.89 -10.26 -14.45
N THR A 258 18.77 -9.56 -14.49
CA THR A 258 18.67 -8.20 -13.94
C THR A 258 17.25 -7.90 -13.48
N VAL A 259 17.11 -6.79 -12.75
CA VAL A 259 15.81 -6.27 -12.35
C VAL A 259 15.26 -5.40 -13.47
N LYS A 260 14.07 -5.75 -13.96
CA LYS A 260 13.33 -4.93 -14.92
C LYS A 260 12.69 -3.74 -14.21
N THR A 261 11.98 -4.01 -13.13
CA THR A 261 11.32 -3.00 -12.31
C THR A 261 10.89 -3.60 -10.97
N PHE A 262 10.50 -2.73 -10.04
CA PHE A 262 9.88 -3.12 -8.78
C PHE A 262 8.81 -2.09 -8.37
N TYR A 263 7.87 -2.54 -7.56
CA TYR A 263 6.88 -1.70 -6.91
C TYR A 263 6.92 -1.99 -5.42
N ARG A 264 7.20 -0.96 -4.62
CA ARG A 264 7.21 -1.04 -3.15
C ARG A 264 6.11 -0.15 -2.61
N PHE A 265 5.14 -0.74 -1.92
CA PHE A 265 4.16 0.01 -1.16
C PHE A 265 4.45 -0.15 0.32
N GLU A 266 4.53 0.98 1.01
CA GLU A 266 4.52 1.06 2.46
C GLU A 266 3.19 1.66 2.91
N LEU A 267 2.59 1.03 3.91
CA LEU A 267 1.28 1.39 4.42
C LEU A 267 1.30 2.81 4.98
N GLY A 268 0.38 3.66 4.51
CA GLY A 268 0.24 5.02 4.99
C GLY A 268 1.37 5.95 4.54
N GLU A 269 2.26 5.53 3.64
CA GLU A 269 3.37 6.34 3.13
C GLU A 269 2.86 7.67 2.58
N GLY A 270 3.33 8.79 3.15
CA GLY A 270 2.90 10.13 2.76
C GLY A 270 1.54 10.57 3.31
N ILE A 271 0.91 9.80 4.20
CA ILE A 271 -0.27 10.22 4.95
C ILE A 271 0.18 10.75 6.30
N GLU A 272 -0.16 12.01 6.60
CA GLU A 272 0.10 12.61 7.90
C GLU A 272 -0.80 11.98 8.96
N LYS A 273 -0.20 11.28 9.93
CA LYS A 273 -0.94 10.68 11.04
C LYS A 273 -1.19 11.74 12.10
N VAL A 274 -2.46 11.93 12.47
CA VAL A 274 -2.81 12.79 13.60
C VAL A 274 -2.38 12.07 14.88
N VAL A 275 -1.27 12.50 15.48
CA VAL A 275 -0.86 12.05 16.80
C VAL A 275 -1.72 12.77 17.83
N LYS A 276 -2.56 12.02 18.52
CA LYS A 276 -3.39 12.56 19.60
C LYS A 276 -2.77 12.24 20.94
N ASP A 277 -2.62 13.26 21.78
CA ASP A 277 -2.24 13.08 23.17
C ASP A 277 -3.47 12.65 23.98
N PHE A 278 -3.48 11.38 24.37
CA PHE A 278 -4.58 10.78 25.14
C PHE A 278 -4.78 11.48 26.48
N ALA A 279 -3.72 11.96 27.14
CA ALA A 279 -3.84 12.67 28.40
C ALA A 279 -4.49 14.04 28.21
N ALA A 280 -4.15 14.72 27.11
CA ALA A 280 -4.79 15.99 26.75
C ALA A 280 -6.26 15.81 26.38
N GLU A 281 -6.62 14.79 25.59
CA GLU A 281 -8.03 14.52 25.26
C GLU A 281 -8.87 14.17 26.50
N VAL A 282 -8.31 13.40 27.44
CA VAL A 282 -8.99 13.10 28.72
C VAL A 282 -9.17 14.35 29.56
N ALA A 283 -8.15 15.22 29.63
CA ALA A 283 -8.25 16.48 30.35
C ALA A 283 -9.31 17.43 29.76
N GLU A 284 -9.43 17.50 28.44
CA GLU A 284 -10.45 18.32 27.75
C GLU A 284 -11.88 17.81 27.97
N GLN A 285 -12.09 16.49 28.01
CA GLN A 285 -13.44 15.92 28.25
C GLN A 285 -13.90 16.03 29.72
N MET A 286 -12.96 16.24 30.64
CA MET A 286 -13.22 16.40 32.08
C MET A 286 -13.39 17.87 32.51
N ALA A 287 -13.16 18.83 31.61
CA ALA A 287 -13.34 20.27 31.82
C ALA A 287 -14.73 20.76 31.40
#